data_AF-A0A2E8GRQ7-F1
#
_entry.id   AF-A0A2E8GRQ7-F1
#
_cell.length_a   1.000
_cell.length_b   1.000
_cell.length_c   1.000
_cell.angle_alpha   90.00
_cell.angle_beta   90.00
_cell.angle_gamma   90.00
#
_symmetry.space_group_name_H-M   'P 1'
#
loop_
_entity.id
_entity.type
_entity.pdbx_description
1 polymer ?
#
loop_
_entity_poly.entity_id
_entity_poly.type
_entity_poly.pdbx_seq_one_letter_code
_entity_poly.pdbx_strand_id
1 'polypeptide(L)'
;MTALLKHSALSGVYRMNGAKTTTVAGWEIAESFGDTSREQRQLAEGAVLVDWSHIGKLALSRGDAAAVAEQAIPGAAKAAVLGTTGNQDQVALRLTENDYQLLCQPGQEQALLEKMDQAKSTVTDSTGALACFALGGPRRDEVLERSTAVDLRRDKVVPGSVIQLTIHTIHCTLYRTENLEIITHSRTLSESLYDGLMDVGVGVGLMPAGLGTIPVSFEEEK
;
A
#
# COMPACT_ATOMS: atom_id res chain seq x y z
N MET A 1 -31.13 -7.75 0.93
CA MET A 1 -30.33 -6.61 1.43
C MET A 1 -29.22 -6.37 0.43
N THR A 2 -29.19 -5.21 -0.22
CA THR A 2 -28.08 -4.81 -1.09
C THR A 2 -26.87 -4.60 -0.19
N ALA A 3 -25.76 -5.30 -0.43
CA ALA A 3 -24.54 -5.10 0.34
C ALA A 3 -24.08 -3.64 0.18
N LEU A 4 -23.79 -2.96 1.29
CA LEU A 4 -23.26 -1.60 1.29
C LEU A 4 -21.87 -1.60 0.65
N LEU A 5 -21.73 -0.84 -0.44
CA LEU A 5 -20.47 -0.69 -1.16
C LEU A 5 -19.55 0.26 -0.37
N LYS A 6 -18.32 -0.17 -0.12
CA LYS A 6 -17.27 0.66 0.48
C LYS A 6 -16.61 1.46 -0.64
N HIS A 7 -16.27 2.72 -0.38
CA HIS A 7 -15.62 3.58 -1.38
C HIS A 7 -14.24 4.01 -0.89
N SER A 8 -13.27 4.07 -1.81
CA SER A 8 -12.01 4.77 -1.55
C SER A 8 -12.24 6.25 -1.24
N ALA A 9 -11.33 6.86 -0.48
CA ALA A 9 -11.25 8.31 -0.38
C ALA A 9 -11.11 8.96 -1.77
N LEU A 10 -10.45 8.31 -2.74
CA LEU A 10 -10.30 8.84 -4.09
C LEU A 10 -11.54 8.68 -4.99
N SER A 11 -12.71 8.28 -4.47
CA SER A 11 -13.91 8.12 -5.29
C SER A 11 -14.31 9.40 -6.04
N GLY A 12 -14.01 10.58 -5.49
CA GLY A 12 -14.18 11.87 -6.18
C GLY A 12 -13.25 12.00 -7.40
N VAL A 13 -11.97 11.69 -7.22
CA VAL A 13 -10.96 11.67 -8.28
C VAL A 13 -11.36 10.73 -9.40
N TYR A 14 -11.86 9.53 -9.07
CA TYR A 14 -12.32 8.56 -10.07
C TYR A 14 -13.40 9.16 -10.97
N ARG A 15 -14.42 9.79 -10.36
CA ARG A 15 -15.54 10.41 -11.10
C ARG A 15 -15.07 11.57 -11.98
N MET A 16 -14.22 12.44 -11.46
CA MET A 16 -13.71 13.60 -12.19
C MET A 16 -12.86 13.22 -13.40
N ASN A 17 -12.12 12.12 -13.29
CA ASN A 17 -11.21 11.65 -14.35
C ASN A 17 -11.84 10.56 -15.24
N GLY A 18 -13.14 10.28 -15.10
CA GLY A 18 -13.84 9.28 -15.92
C GLY A 18 -13.30 7.86 -15.75
N ALA A 19 -12.76 7.53 -14.57
CA ALA A 19 -12.23 6.21 -14.29
C ALA A 19 -13.34 5.15 -14.38
N LYS A 20 -13.02 4.01 -14.97
CA LYS A 20 -13.87 2.81 -14.90
C LYS A 20 -13.61 2.15 -13.55
N THR A 21 -14.65 1.92 -12.77
CA THR A 21 -14.55 1.26 -11.48
C THR A 21 -14.92 -0.22 -11.57
N THR A 22 -14.37 -1.01 -10.65
CA THR A 22 -14.75 -2.41 -10.40
C THR A 22 -15.06 -2.58 -8.90
N THR A 23 -15.64 -3.73 -8.53
CA THR A 23 -15.88 -4.08 -7.13
C THR A 23 -14.98 -5.24 -6.70
N VAL A 24 -14.14 -5.02 -5.70
CA VAL A 24 -13.24 -6.04 -5.11
C VAL A 24 -13.50 -6.12 -3.61
N ALA A 25 -13.89 -7.29 -3.09
CA ALA A 25 -14.20 -7.49 -1.67
C ALA A 25 -15.17 -6.43 -1.07
N GLY A 26 -16.15 -5.98 -1.87
CA GLY A 26 -17.12 -4.96 -1.48
C GLY A 26 -16.60 -3.52 -1.52
N TRP A 27 -15.42 -3.27 -2.07
CA TRP A 27 -14.88 -1.94 -2.34
C TRP A 27 -15.03 -1.56 -3.81
N GLU A 28 -15.49 -0.34 -4.07
CA GLU A 28 -15.39 0.29 -5.38
C GLU A 28 -14.02 0.94 -5.57
N ILE A 29 -13.27 0.46 -6.55
CA ILE A 29 -11.89 0.89 -6.87
C ILE A 29 -11.76 1.10 -8.38
N ALA A 30 -10.85 2.00 -8.79
CA ALA A 30 -10.55 2.22 -10.20
C ALA A 30 -9.88 0.99 -10.84
N GLU A 31 -10.52 0.42 -11.86
CA GLU A 31 -9.97 -0.63 -12.72
C GLU A 31 -9.05 -0.03 -13.79
N SER A 32 -9.43 1.13 -14.33
CA SER A 32 -8.63 1.90 -15.30
C SER A 32 -9.09 3.36 -15.36
N PHE A 33 -8.25 4.24 -15.88
CA PHE A 33 -8.54 5.65 -16.20
C PHE A 33 -8.80 5.87 -17.70
N GLY A 34 -9.10 4.79 -18.44
CA GLY A 34 -9.71 4.84 -19.77
C GLY A 34 -8.94 4.08 -20.85
N ASP A 35 -7.64 4.32 -20.96
CA ASP A 35 -6.73 3.69 -21.94
C ASP A 35 -5.69 2.83 -21.21
N THR A 36 -6.02 1.54 -21.05
CA THR A 36 -5.14 0.58 -20.38
C THR A 36 -3.81 0.37 -21.10
N SER A 37 -3.77 0.53 -22.42
CA SER A 37 -2.51 0.42 -23.18
C SER A 37 -1.58 1.59 -22.88
N ARG A 38 -2.15 2.79 -22.71
CA ARG A 38 -1.41 3.98 -22.25
C ARG A 38 -0.93 3.80 -20.81
N GLU A 39 -1.77 3.32 -19.91
CA GLU A 39 -1.38 3.06 -18.52
C GLU A 39 -0.23 2.05 -18.43
N GLN A 40 -0.30 0.94 -19.17
CA GLN A 40 0.76 -0.07 -19.23
C GLN A 40 2.06 0.46 -19.84
N ARG A 41 1.98 1.25 -20.92
CA ARG A 41 3.17 1.92 -21.48
C ARG A 41 3.78 2.86 -20.44
N GLN A 42 2.96 3.62 -19.72
CA GLN A 42 3.45 4.54 -18.72
C GLN A 42 4.10 3.82 -17.53
N LEU A 43 3.58 2.64 -17.14
CA LEU A 43 4.22 1.79 -16.14
C LEU A 43 5.61 1.33 -16.61
N ALA A 44 5.76 0.98 -17.89
CA ALA A 44 7.03 0.51 -18.44
C ALA A 44 8.07 1.63 -18.63
N GLU A 45 7.65 2.84 -18.99
CA GLU A 45 8.55 3.92 -19.43
C GLU A 45 8.66 5.09 -18.42
N GLY A 46 7.71 5.21 -17.49
CA GLY A 46 7.57 6.36 -16.61
C GLY A 46 7.24 5.97 -15.17
N ALA A 47 6.14 6.50 -14.64
CA ALA A 47 5.62 6.13 -13.33
C ALA A 47 4.09 6.17 -13.33
N VAL A 48 3.47 5.31 -12.54
CA VAL A 48 2.02 5.29 -12.32
C VAL A 48 1.68 5.18 -10.85
N LEU A 49 0.60 5.83 -10.42
CA LEU A 49 0.06 5.73 -9.06
C LEU A 49 -1.28 4.99 -9.12
N VAL A 50 -1.39 3.89 -8.37
CA VAL A 50 -2.59 3.06 -8.28
C VAL A 50 -3.14 3.09 -6.86
N ASP A 51 -4.46 3.20 -6.74
CA ASP A 51 -5.14 3.17 -5.44
C ASP A 51 -5.39 1.73 -4.96
N TRP A 52 -4.67 1.35 -3.90
CA TRP A 52 -4.78 0.07 -3.21
C TRP A 52 -5.51 0.19 -1.87
N SER A 53 -6.33 1.22 -1.67
CA SER A 53 -7.03 1.44 -0.38
C SER A 53 -7.90 0.27 0.07
N HIS A 54 -8.31 -0.61 -0.84
CA HIS A 54 -9.12 -1.79 -0.57
C HIS A 54 -8.36 -3.01 0.02
N ILE A 55 -7.01 -3.04 0.00
CA ILE A 55 -6.25 -4.17 0.58
C ILE A 55 -6.45 -4.26 2.09
N GLY A 56 -6.26 -5.44 2.67
CA GLY A 56 -6.30 -5.59 4.13
C GLY A 56 -5.12 -4.92 4.82
N LYS A 57 -5.37 -4.23 5.94
CA LYS A 57 -4.35 -3.50 6.73
C LYS A 57 -4.59 -3.77 8.22
N LEU A 58 -3.82 -4.68 8.80
CA LEU A 58 -3.94 -5.03 10.23
C LEU A 58 -2.73 -4.48 11.00
N ALA A 59 -2.98 -3.76 12.08
CA ALA A 59 -1.92 -3.26 12.97
C ALA A 59 -1.84 -4.15 14.21
N LEU A 60 -0.62 -4.56 14.59
CA LEU A 60 -0.35 -5.27 15.82
C LEU A 60 0.59 -4.44 16.69
N SER A 61 0.25 -4.32 17.97
CA SER A 61 1.07 -3.61 18.96
C SER A 61 0.78 -4.12 20.37
N ARG A 62 1.68 -3.81 21.31
CA ARG A 62 1.59 -4.19 22.74
C ARG A 62 1.59 -5.72 22.95
N GLY A 63 1.87 -6.14 24.18
CA GLY A 63 1.97 -7.58 24.48
C GLY A 63 3.07 -8.24 23.64
N ASP A 64 2.80 -9.46 23.15
CA ASP A 64 3.71 -10.24 22.29
C ASP A 64 3.27 -10.18 20.82
N ALA A 65 3.45 -9.01 20.19
CA ALA A 65 3.04 -8.79 18.81
C ALA A 65 3.85 -9.65 17.83
N ALA A 66 5.10 -9.97 18.17
CA ALA A 66 5.94 -10.85 17.36
C ALA A 66 5.35 -12.28 17.26
N ALA A 67 4.94 -12.87 18.38
CA ALA A 67 4.31 -14.20 18.37
C ALA A 67 2.96 -14.18 17.63
N VAL A 68 2.17 -13.13 17.77
CA VAL A 68 0.88 -13.00 17.06
C VAL A 68 1.10 -12.78 15.56
N ALA A 69 2.10 -11.99 15.17
CA ALA A 69 2.47 -11.80 13.77
C ALA A 69 2.95 -13.12 13.14
N GLU A 70 3.73 -13.93 13.85
CA GLU A 70 4.19 -15.25 13.39
C GLU A 70 3.03 -16.22 13.12
N GLN A 71 1.94 -16.15 13.91
CA GLN A 71 0.73 -16.95 13.68
C GLN A 71 0.02 -16.56 12.39
N ALA A 72 0.00 -15.25 12.06
CA ALA A 72 -0.64 -14.75 10.85
C ALA A 72 0.22 -15.02 9.60
N ILE A 73 1.52 -14.70 9.69
CA ILE A 73 2.48 -14.75 8.59
C ILE A 73 3.77 -15.42 9.09
N PRO A 74 4.05 -16.67 8.66
CA PRO A 74 5.26 -17.38 9.06
C PRO A 74 6.54 -16.58 8.78
N GLY A 75 7.44 -16.54 9.75
CA GLY A 75 8.68 -15.77 9.70
C GLY A 75 8.60 -14.34 10.23
N ALA A 76 7.40 -13.79 10.49
CA ALA A 76 7.23 -12.40 10.94
C ALA A 76 7.97 -12.08 12.25
N ALA A 77 8.08 -13.02 13.18
CA ALA A 77 8.85 -12.81 14.41
C ALA A 77 10.37 -12.70 14.14
N LYS A 78 10.85 -13.30 13.05
CA LYS A 78 12.27 -13.37 12.66
C LYS A 78 12.70 -12.27 11.69
N ALA A 79 11.74 -11.59 11.04
CA ALA A 79 12.04 -10.46 10.19
C ALA A 79 12.84 -9.40 10.96
N ALA A 80 13.81 -8.77 10.31
CA ALA A 80 14.54 -7.66 10.90
C ALA A 80 13.59 -6.50 11.22
N VAL A 81 13.92 -5.69 12.23
CA VAL A 81 13.23 -4.40 12.44
C VAL A 81 13.46 -3.53 11.20
N LEU A 82 12.42 -2.86 10.72
CA LEU A 82 12.37 -2.17 9.44
C LEU A 82 12.52 -3.09 8.22
N GLY A 83 12.25 -4.39 8.39
CA GLY A 83 12.21 -5.38 7.31
C GLY A 83 10.82 -5.97 7.11
N THR A 84 10.68 -6.77 6.06
CA THR A 84 9.45 -7.50 5.73
C THR A 84 9.66 -9.01 5.63
N THR A 85 8.55 -9.75 5.65
CA THR A 85 8.49 -11.16 5.27
C THR A 85 7.08 -11.49 4.80
N GLY A 86 6.95 -12.34 3.80
CA GLY A 86 5.65 -12.61 3.21
C GLY A 86 5.74 -13.31 1.88
N ASN A 87 4.67 -13.20 1.11
CA ASN A 87 4.55 -13.67 -0.25
C ASN A 87 3.67 -12.68 -1.04
N GLN A 88 3.27 -13.07 -2.25
CA GLN A 88 2.45 -12.23 -3.13
C GLN A 88 1.09 -11.84 -2.51
N ASP A 89 0.53 -12.65 -1.60
CA ASP A 89 -0.81 -12.45 -1.05
C ASP A 89 -0.83 -11.74 0.30
N GLN A 90 0.25 -11.84 1.08
CA GLN A 90 0.33 -11.26 2.41
C GLN A 90 1.77 -10.96 2.81
N VAL A 91 1.98 -9.84 3.50
CA VAL A 91 3.29 -9.41 3.96
C VAL A 91 3.20 -8.80 5.36
N ALA A 92 4.16 -9.16 6.22
CA ALA A 92 4.37 -8.54 7.52
C ALA A 92 5.44 -7.46 7.39
N LEU A 93 5.11 -6.23 7.76
CA LEU A 93 6.02 -5.11 7.87
C LEU A 93 6.36 -4.94 9.35
N ARG A 94 7.60 -5.24 9.73
CA ARG A 94 8.07 -5.08 11.11
C ARG A 94 8.57 -3.65 11.33
N LEU A 95 7.79 -2.83 12.03
CA LEU A 95 8.08 -1.40 12.21
C LEU A 95 9.03 -1.16 13.38
N THR A 96 8.85 -1.90 14.47
CA THR A 96 9.72 -1.88 15.65
C THR A 96 9.95 -3.33 16.13
N GLU A 97 10.57 -3.51 17.29
CA GLU A 97 10.64 -4.85 17.90
C GLU A 97 9.26 -5.44 18.20
N ASN A 98 8.23 -4.61 18.43
CA ASN A 98 6.91 -5.04 18.88
C ASN A 98 5.73 -4.37 18.16
N ASP A 99 5.97 -3.64 17.07
CA ASP A 99 4.92 -3.04 16.24
C ASP A 99 5.01 -3.58 14.82
N TYR A 100 3.87 -4.04 14.30
CA TYR A 100 3.75 -4.63 12.97
C TYR A 100 2.58 -4.03 12.22
N GLN A 101 2.73 -3.91 10.90
CA GLN A 101 1.61 -3.73 9.98
C GLN A 101 1.58 -4.94 9.04
N LEU A 102 0.48 -5.68 9.04
CA LEU A 102 0.25 -6.77 8.10
C LEU A 102 -0.59 -6.24 6.95
N LEU A 103 -0.15 -6.50 5.72
CA LEU A 103 -0.92 -6.26 4.52
C LEU A 103 -1.36 -7.60 3.94
N CYS A 104 -2.58 -7.69 3.44
CA CYS A 104 -3.08 -8.89 2.77
C CYS A 104 -4.00 -8.55 1.60
N GLN A 105 -4.26 -9.53 0.75
CA GLN A 105 -5.25 -9.39 -0.33
C GLN A 105 -6.61 -8.92 0.22
N PRO A 106 -7.37 -8.13 -0.56
CA PRO A 106 -8.70 -7.67 -0.17
C PRO A 106 -9.63 -8.83 0.19
N GLY A 107 -10.32 -8.73 1.32
CA GLY A 107 -11.25 -9.77 1.78
C GLY A 107 -10.60 -10.91 2.58
N GLN A 108 -9.27 -10.89 2.76
CA GLN A 108 -8.56 -11.88 3.59
C GLN A 108 -8.33 -11.42 5.04
N GLU A 109 -8.79 -10.22 5.42
CA GLU A 109 -8.58 -9.63 6.75
C GLU A 109 -9.09 -10.55 7.85
N GLN A 110 -10.33 -11.02 7.71
CA GLN A 110 -10.97 -11.90 8.69
C GLN A 110 -10.23 -13.25 8.83
N ALA A 111 -9.76 -13.82 7.71
CA ALA A 111 -9.01 -15.06 7.72
C ALA A 111 -7.64 -14.92 8.41
N LEU A 112 -7.00 -13.75 8.31
CA LEU A 112 -5.78 -13.44 9.08
C LEU A 112 -6.10 -13.25 10.57
N LEU A 113 -7.17 -12.52 10.90
CA LEU A 113 -7.61 -12.29 12.28
C LEU A 113 -7.92 -13.59 13.03
N GLU A 114 -8.50 -14.58 12.36
CA GLU A 114 -8.82 -15.89 12.94
C GLU A 114 -7.59 -16.73 13.29
N LYS A 115 -6.45 -16.49 12.63
CA LYS A 115 -5.18 -17.15 12.97
C LYS A 115 -4.52 -16.56 14.22
N MET A 116 -4.89 -15.33 14.58
CA MET A 116 -4.20 -14.53 15.58
C MET A 116 -4.82 -14.68 16.97
N ASP A 117 -3.98 -14.94 17.97
CA ASP A 117 -4.36 -14.91 19.39
C ASP A 117 -4.40 -13.46 19.91
N GLN A 118 -5.56 -12.82 19.77
CA GLN A 118 -5.78 -11.43 20.18
C GLN A 118 -5.72 -11.21 21.71
N ALA A 119 -5.61 -12.27 22.52
CA ALA A 119 -5.37 -12.13 23.95
C ALA A 119 -3.88 -11.81 24.26
N LYS A 120 -2.97 -12.09 23.32
CA LYS A 120 -1.53 -11.89 23.49
C LYS A 120 -1.01 -10.54 23.01
N SER A 121 -1.72 -9.89 22.09
CA SER A 121 -1.35 -8.60 21.51
C SER A 121 -2.60 -7.83 21.14
N THR A 122 -2.51 -6.50 21.08
CA THR A 122 -3.57 -5.71 20.45
C THR A 122 -3.49 -5.92 18.95
N VAL A 123 -4.62 -6.27 18.33
CA VAL A 123 -4.78 -6.40 16.88
C VAL A 123 -5.89 -5.45 16.45
N THR A 124 -5.66 -4.64 15.42
CA THR A 124 -6.64 -3.67 14.93
C THR A 124 -6.73 -3.73 13.42
N ASP A 125 -7.92 -4.05 12.89
CA ASP A 125 -8.22 -3.87 11.48
C ASP A 125 -8.34 -2.37 11.17
N SER A 126 -7.34 -1.86 10.46
CA SER A 126 -7.22 -0.47 10.06
C SER A 126 -7.56 -0.26 8.59
N THR A 127 -8.14 -1.25 7.91
CA THR A 127 -8.44 -1.21 6.47
C THR A 127 -9.35 -0.05 6.10
N GLY A 128 -10.36 0.25 6.93
CA GLY A 128 -11.25 1.40 6.72
C GLY A 128 -10.66 2.74 7.15
N ALA A 129 -9.61 2.74 7.97
CA ALA A 129 -8.99 3.94 8.54
C ALA A 129 -7.78 4.43 7.73
N LEU A 130 -7.10 3.52 7.03
CA LEU A 130 -5.93 3.79 6.21
C LEU A 130 -6.24 3.64 4.72
N ALA A 131 -5.64 4.52 3.92
CA ALA A 131 -5.53 4.35 2.48
C ALA A 131 -4.20 3.67 2.14
N CYS A 132 -4.07 3.24 0.88
CA CYS A 132 -2.81 2.70 0.38
C CYS A 132 -2.64 3.07 -1.09
N PHE A 133 -1.43 3.51 -1.46
CA PHE A 133 -1.04 3.69 -2.85
C PHE A 133 0.04 2.68 -3.23
N ALA A 134 0.00 2.23 -4.46
CA ALA A 134 1.11 1.55 -5.12
C ALA A 134 1.67 2.49 -6.19
N LEU A 135 2.92 2.90 -6.02
CA LEU A 135 3.66 3.69 -6.98
C LEU A 135 4.64 2.77 -7.72
N GLY A 136 4.47 2.64 -9.03
CA GLY A 136 5.28 1.76 -9.87
C GLY A 136 5.94 2.48 -11.04
N GLY A 137 6.84 1.77 -11.72
CA GLY A 137 7.56 2.23 -12.91
C GLY A 137 8.98 2.72 -12.64
N PRO A 138 9.83 2.82 -13.68
CA PRO A 138 11.24 3.15 -13.53
C PRO A 138 11.51 4.54 -12.95
N ARG A 139 10.55 5.48 -13.05
CA ARG A 139 10.68 6.85 -12.54
C ARG A 139 10.07 7.07 -11.16
N ARG A 140 9.65 6.00 -10.45
CA ARG A 140 9.03 6.10 -9.12
C ARG A 140 9.94 6.77 -8.08
N ASP A 141 11.25 6.56 -8.17
CA ASP A 141 12.23 7.16 -7.27
C ASP A 141 12.25 8.69 -7.42
N GLU A 142 12.22 9.21 -8.66
CA GLU A 142 12.20 10.66 -8.94
C GLU A 142 10.95 11.35 -8.38
N VAL A 143 9.80 10.64 -8.35
CA VAL A 143 8.57 11.15 -7.72
C VAL A 143 8.80 11.34 -6.23
N LEU A 144 9.27 10.31 -5.54
CA LEU A 144 9.44 10.38 -4.08
C LEU A 144 10.57 11.31 -3.64
N GLU A 145 11.67 11.40 -4.39
CA GLU A 145 12.75 12.35 -4.13
C GLU A 145 12.26 13.82 -4.10
N ARG A 146 11.18 14.13 -4.83
CA ARG A 146 10.55 15.46 -4.83
C ARG A 146 9.48 15.61 -3.75
N SER A 147 9.03 14.51 -3.14
CA SER A 147 7.90 14.49 -2.21
C SER A 147 8.30 14.30 -0.74
N THR A 148 9.52 13.84 -0.46
CA THR A 148 10.03 13.66 0.89
C THR A 148 11.46 14.18 1.07
N ALA A 149 11.82 14.52 2.31
CA ALA A 149 13.19 14.86 2.69
C ALA A 149 14.03 13.64 3.09
N VAL A 150 13.42 12.46 3.22
CA VAL A 150 14.14 11.21 3.55
C VAL A 150 14.92 10.74 2.33
N ASP A 151 16.17 10.32 2.56
CA ASP A 151 17.03 9.79 1.50
C ASP A 151 16.62 8.35 1.14
N LEU A 152 15.88 8.22 0.04
CA LEU A 152 15.33 6.96 -0.46
C LEU A 152 16.18 6.33 -1.57
N ARG A 153 17.47 6.66 -1.69
CA ARG A 153 18.31 6.01 -2.70
C ARG A 153 18.37 4.50 -2.47
N ARG A 154 18.44 3.74 -3.57
CA ARG A 154 18.35 2.26 -3.56
C ARG A 154 19.48 1.56 -2.81
N ASP A 155 20.61 2.23 -2.60
CA ASP A 155 21.72 1.73 -1.78
C ASP A 155 21.46 1.88 -0.27
N LYS A 156 20.46 2.68 0.12
CA LYS A 156 20.05 2.91 1.51
C LYS A 156 18.74 2.23 1.88
N VAL A 157 17.75 2.35 1.00
CA VAL A 157 16.43 1.73 1.16
C VAL A 157 16.30 0.69 0.05
N VAL A 158 16.63 -0.55 0.41
CA VAL A 158 16.64 -1.70 -0.50
C VAL A 158 15.26 -2.39 -0.54
N PRO A 159 14.96 -3.20 -1.56
CA PRO A 159 13.79 -4.08 -1.55
C PRO A 159 13.69 -4.89 -0.25
N GLY A 160 12.48 -4.99 0.31
CA GLY A 160 12.24 -5.57 1.64
C GLY A 160 12.32 -4.57 2.80
N SER A 161 12.75 -3.32 2.55
CA SER A 161 12.78 -2.28 3.59
C SER A 161 11.39 -1.71 3.84
N VAL A 162 11.07 -1.48 5.11
CA VAL A 162 9.94 -0.64 5.52
C VAL A 162 10.46 0.56 6.30
N ILE A 163 9.94 1.74 5.99
CA ILE A 163 10.31 2.99 6.64
C ILE A 163 9.08 3.83 6.96
N GLN A 164 9.12 4.56 8.07
CA GLN A 164 8.12 5.57 8.40
C GLN A 164 8.70 6.94 8.06
N LEU A 165 7.97 7.70 7.25
CA LEU A 165 8.41 8.99 6.76
C LEU A 165 7.25 9.95 6.55
N THR A 166 7.58 11.13 6.05
CA THR A 166 6.59 12.14 5.69
C THR A 166 6.68 12.42 4.19
N ILE A 167 5.56 12.31 3.48
CA ILE A 167 5.41 12.66 2.06
C ILE A 167 4.44 13.84 2.01
N HIS A 168 4.86 14.99 1.50
CA HIS A 168 4.04 16.22 1.51
C HIS A 168 3.38 16.54 2.87
N THR A 169 4.14 16.46 3.97
CA THR A 169 3.67 16.64 5.37
C THR A 169 2.75 15.55 5.94
N ILE A 170 2.43 14.52 5.15
CA ILE A 170 1.58 13.40 5.57
C ILE A 170 2.45 12.24 6.04
N HIS A 171 2.17 11.72 7.24
CA HIS A 171 2.85 10.54 7.77
C HIS A 171 2.46 9.30 6.96
N CYS A 172 3.48 8.57 6.51
CA CYS A 172 3.34 7.38 5.69
C CYS A 172 4.22 6.25 6.23
N THR A 173 3.73 5.02 6.11
CA THR A 173 4.59 3.83 6.10
C THR A 173 4.84 3.45 4.65
N LEU A 174 6.10 3.41 4.24
CA LEU A 174 6.52 3.00 2.90
C LEU A 174 7.19 1.63 2.99
N TYR A 175 6.67 0.67 2.23
CA TYR A 175 7.29 -0.63 1.97
C TYR A 175 7.80 -0.65 0.53
N ARG A 176 9.11 -0.85 0.38
CA ARG A 176 9.76 -0.94 -0.93
C ARG A 176 9.88 -2.39 -1.37
N THR A 177 9.36 -2.70 -2.56
CA THR A 177 9.60 -3.96 -3.28
C THR A 177 10.60 -3.73 -4.42
N GLU A 178 10.88 -4.77 -5.21
CA GLU A 178 11.64 -4.61 -6.45
C GLU A 178 10.93 -3.65 -7.41
N ASN A 179 9.61 -3.80 -7.56
CA ASN A 179 8.82 -3.13 -8.59
C ASN A 179 7.92 -1.99 -8.08
N LEU A 180 7.66 -1.88 -6.77
CA LEU A 180 6.71 -0.94 -6.20
C LEU A 180 7.21 -0.21 -4.95
N GLU A 181 6.67 0.98 -4.74
CA GLU A 181 6.61 1.63 -3.44
C GLU A 181 5.16 1.52 -2.94
N ILE A 182 4.95 0.75 -1.87
CA ILE A 182 3.64 0.53 -1.25
C ILE A 182 3.54 1.47 -0.06
N ILE A 183 2.63 2.43 -0.15
CA ILE A 183 2.57 3.58 0.77
C ILE A 183 1.23 3.53 1.49
N THR A 184 1.25 3.25 2.80
CA THR A 184 0.05 3.36 3.65
C THR A 184 0.04 4.67 4.40
N HIS A 185 -1.14 5.28 4.49
CA HIS A 185 -1.34 6.62 5.07
C HIS A 185 -2.76 6.78 5.61
N SER A 186 -3.01 7.86 6.35
CA SER A 186 -4.35 8.17 6.85
C SER A 186 -5.34 8.35 5.68
N ARG A 187 -6.48 7.65 5.74
CA ARG A 187 -7.54 7.76 4.72
C ARG A 187 -8.04 9.20 4.57
N THR A 188 -8.09 9.97 5.67
CA THR A 188 -8.59 11.35 5.67
C THR A 188 -7.72 12.32 4.89
N LEU A 189 -6.45 11.97 4.67
CA LEU A 189 -5.48 12.81 3.96
C LEU A 189 -5.16 12.25 2.56
N SER A 190 -5.91 11.23 2.12
CA SER A 190 -5.58 10.50 0.90
C SER A 190 -5.69 11.37 -0.37
N GLU A 191 -6.74 12.18 -0.49
CA GLU A 191 -6.87 13.12 -1.60
C GLU A 191 -5.73 14.14 -1.61
N SER A 192 -5.36 14.70 -0.45
CA SER A 192 -4.24 15.64 -0.35
C SER A 192 -2.89 15.01 -0.71
N LEU A 193 -2.65 13.75 -0.31
CA LEU A 193 -1.43 13.02 -0.70
C LEU A 193 -1.42 12.75 -2.21
N TYR A 194 -2.56 12.33 -2.75
CA TYR A 194 -2.72 12.09 -4.19
C TYR A 194 -2.43 13.35 -5.00
N ASP A 195 -3.05 14.49 -4.64
CA ASP A 195 -2.85 15.76 -5.33
C ASP A 195 -1.39 16.21 -5.25
N GLY A 196 -0.76 16.12 -4.08
CA GLY A 196 0.65 16.46 -3.90
C GLY A 196 1.59 15.61 -4.75
N LEU A 197 1.39 14.28 -4.76
CA LEU A 197 2.17 13.37 -5.59
C LEU A 197 1.95 13.62 -7.08
N MET A 198 0.70 13.85 -7.51
CA MET A 198 0.38 14.13 -8.90
C MET A 198 1.00 15.45 -9.37
N ASP A 199 0.90 16.53 -8.59
CA ASP A 199 1.43 17.85 -8.94
C ASP A 199 2.95 17.80 -9.19
N VAL A 200 3.72 17.20 -8.28
CA VAL A 200 5.17 17.05 -8.49
C VAL A 200 5.52 16.00 -9.54
N GLY A 201 4.68 14.96 -9.65
CA GLY A 201 4.87 13.82 -10.52
C GLY A 201 4.64 14.12 -12.00
N VAL A 202 3.79 15.09 -12.34
CA VAL A 202 3.51 15.47 -13.74
C VAL A 202 4.79 15.80 -14.51
N GLY A 203 5.74 16.51 -13.88
CA GLY A 203 7.02 16.85 -14.50
C GLY A 203 7.94 15.66 -14.80
N VAL A 204 7.68 14.52 -14.17
CA VAL A 204 8.39 13.24 -14.37
C VAL A 204 7.52 12.16 -14.99
N GLY A 205 6.35 12.55 -15.52
CA GLY A 205 5.43 11.64 -16.23
C GLY A 205 4.65 10.71 -15.30
N LEU A 206 4.40 11.08 -14.05
CA LEU A 206 3.44 10.35 -13.22
C LEU A 206 2.03 10.50 -13.79
N MET A 207 1.28 9.40 -13.82
CA MET A 207 -0.16 9.42 -14.10
C MET A 207 -0.93 8.49 -13.17
N PRO A 208 -2.24 8.73 -12.95
CA PRO A 208 -3.08 7.73 -12.32
C PRO A 208 -3.24 6.51 -13.23
N ALA A 209 -3.26 5.33 -12.64
CA ALA A 209 -3.63 4.09 -13.30
C ALA A 209 -4.57 3.27 -12.41
N GLY A 210 -5.28 2.33 -13.01
CA GLY A 210 -6.17 1.43 -12.27
C GLY A 210 -5.54 0.07 -11.95
N LEU A 211 -6.31 -0.78 -11.26
CA LEU A 211 -5.89 -2.13 -10.89
C LEU A 211 -5.51 -3.02 -12.08
N GLY A 212 -6.11 -2.81 -13.25
CA GLY A 212 -5.73 -3.52 -14.47
C GLY A 212 -4.30 -3.23 -14.94
N THR A 213 -3.66 -2.19 -14.37
CA THR A 213 -2.29 -1.81 -14.66
C THR A 213 -1.31 -2.37 -13.62
N ILE A 214 -1.61 -2.17 -12.33
CA ILE A 214 -0.86 -2.80 -11.23
C ILE A 214 -1.86 -3.57 -10.34
N PRO A 215 -2.00 -4.90 -10.54
CA PRO A 215 -2.80 -5.75 -9.67
C PRO A 215 -2.14 -5.88 -8.30
N VAL A 216 -2.93 -6.16 -7.25
CA VAL A 216 -2.41 -6.32 -5.88
C VAL A 216 -1.49 -7.53 -5.80
N SER A 217 -0.22 -7.28 -5.51
CA SER A 217 0.81 -8.28 -5.21
C SER A 217 1.90 -7.64 -4.36
N PHE A 218 2.29 -8.27 -3.26
CA PHE A 218 3.29 -7.72 -2.32
C PHE A 218 4.74 -8.12 -2.61
N GLU A 219 4.94 -9.00 -3.60
CA GLU A 219 6.21 -9.60 -4.08
C GLU A 219 7.20 -10.14 -3.03
N GLU A 220 7.58 -11.40 -3.21
CA GLU A 220 9.00 -11.80 -3.40
C GLU A 220 8.99 -12.65 -4.69
N GLU A 221 9.47 -12.15 -5.83
CA GLU A 221 9.95 -13.03 -6.90
C GLU A 221 11.47 -13.18 -6.72
N LYS A 222 11.88 -14.31 -6.13
CA LYS A 222 13.25 -14.81 -6.18
C LYS A 222 13.41 -15.75 -7.36
#